data_AF-A0A4Q2A181-F1
#
_entry.id   AF-A0A4Q2A181-F1
#
_cell.length_a   1.000
_cell.length_b   1.000
_cell.length_c   1.000
_cell.angle_alpha   90.00
_cell.angle_beta   90.00
_cell.angle_gamma   90.00
#
_symmetry.space_group_name_H-M   'P 1'
#
loop_
_entity.id
_entity.type
_entity.pdbx_description
1 polymer ?
#
loop_
_entity_poly.entity_id
_entity_poly.type
_entity_poly.pdbx_seq_one_letter_code
_entity_poly.pdbx_strand_id
1 'polypeptide(L)'
;MKKLKWWILGISTASILSLLVAMGVIFTLFSGSLNGHDCDSSDNPSIEVSSRPSGSYTDKNSEEYKNAKGIFDTLTKEVGFSGAGAAGAIGNSIGESGLKLHNPNTGGGVNGLFQWSGWGNTVNGSRITSEGSIKAGDVSTLTLENELKLMKFELNGAYKKVKTLVGKETDVKKATMNWFLYYEGMLGNEDQYGSLREGGAEWAYQEFGGASVTADDSILGNTTKASLD
;
A
#
# COMPACT_ATOMS: atom_id res chain seq x y z
N MET A 1 -29.87 -18.16 -45.71
CA MET A 1 -28.80 -18.51 -44.75
C MET A 1 -28.03 -17.24 -44.40
N LYS A 2 -28.24 -16.67 -43.21
CA LYS A 2 -27.62 -15.40 -42.78
C LYS A 2 -26.28 -15.69 -42.10
N LYS A 3 -25.20 -15.05 -42.54
CA LYS A 3 -23.85 -15.23 -41.98
C LYS A 3 -23.69 -14.43 -40.69
N LEU A 4 -23.38 -15.12 -39.60
CA LEU A 4 -23.16 -14.54 -38.28
C LEU A 4 -21.73 -13.98 -38.21
N LYS A 5 -21.59 -12.65 -38.09
CA LYS A 5 -20.30 -11.99 -37.86
C LYS A 5 -20.00 -12.00 -36.37
N TRP A 6 -18.96 -12.72 -35.97
CA TRP A 6 -18.42 -12.72 -34.62
C TRP A 6 -17.64 -11.42 -34.39
N TRP A 7 -18.09 -10.61 -33.43
CA TRP A 7 -17.30 -9.52 -32.88
C TRP A 7 -16.53 -10.09 -31.68
N ILE A 8 -15.22 -10.25 -31.82
CA ILE A 8 -14.35 -10.55 -30.69
C ILE A 8 -14.24 -9.24 -29.91
N LEU A 9 -14.94 -9.15 -28.77
CA LEU A 9 -14.59 -8.19 -27.72
C LEU A 9 -13.20 -8.59 -27.21
N GLY A 10 -12.20 -7.81 -27.59
CA GLY A 10 -10.87 -7.89 -27.00
C GLY A 10 -10.96 -7.51 -25.53
N ILE A 11 -11.08 -8.51 -24.66
CA ILE A 11 -10.77 -8.36 -23.25
C ILE A 11 -9.26 -8.11 -23.21
N SER A 12 -8.87 -6.84 -23.07
CA SER A 12 -7.51 -6.49 -22.70
C SER A 12 -7.28 -7.04 -21.30
N THR A 13 -6.81 -8.28 -21.22
CA THR A 13 -6.13 -8.82 -20.05
C THR A 13 -4.88 -7.96 -19.87
N ALA A 14 -5.02 -6.84 -19.15
CA ALA A 14 -3.88 -6.14 -18.59
C ALA A 14 -3.16 -7.17 -17.73
N SER A 15 -2.05 -7.64 -18.28
CA SER A 15 -1.29 -8.79 -17.83
C SER A 15 -1.00 -8.69 -16.35
N ILE A 16 -1.53 -9.64 -15.58
CA ILE A 16 -0.90 -10.06 -14.33
C ILE A 16 0.37 -10.77 -14.77
N LEU A 17 1.40 -9.99 -15.10
CA LEU A 17 2.73 -10.50 -15.31
C LEU A 17 3.42 -10.39 -13.96
N SER A 18 3.20 -11.42 -13.13
CA SER A 18 4.00 -11.69 -11.95
C SER A 18 5.44 -11.87 -12.42
N LEU A 19 6.24 -10.80 -12.30
CA LEU A 19 7.67 -10.86 -12.58
C LEU A 19 8.42 -10.90 -11.25
N LEU A 20 8.92 -12.09 -10.94
CA LEU A 20 9.94 -12.37 -9.94
C LEU A 20 11.19 -11.53 -10.22
N VAL A 21 11.50 -10.55 -9.38
CA VAL A 21 12.89 -10.20 -9.05
C VAL A 21 12.95 -9.77 -7.58
N ALA A 22 13.82 -10.48 -6.87
CA ALA A 22 14.10 -10.36 -5.45
C ALA A 22 14.34 -8.94 -4.95
N MET A 23 13.72 -8.62 -3.82
CA MET A 23 14.22 -7.61 -2.90
C MET A 23 14.16 -8.14 -1.49
N GLY A 24 15.35 -8.34 -0.95
CA GLY A 24 15.55 -8.66 0.44
C GLY A 24 14.91 -7.59 1.32
N VAL A 25 14.22 -8.09 2.33
CA VAL A 25 13.97 -7.42 3.61
C VAL A 25 15.14 -6.46 3.91
N ILE A 26 14.92 -5.16 3.73
CA ILE A 26 15.86 -4.16 4.24
C ILE A 26 15.65 -4.13 5.75
N PHE A 27 16.41 -4.96 6.46
CA PHE A 27 16.67 -4.76 7.89
C PHE A 27 17.43 -3.44 8.02
N THR A 28 16.74 -2.34 8.27
CA THR A 28 17.38 -1.20 8.92
C THR A 28 17.62 -1.59 10.38
N LEU A 29 18.83 -2.07 10.64
CA LEU A 29 19.37 -2.33 11.96
C LEU A 29 19.20 -1.07 12.84
N PHE A 30 18.34 -1.17 13.86
CA PHE A 30 18.42 -0.29 15.02
C PHE A 30 19.20 -1.03 16.10
N SER A 31 20.52 -0.81 16.15
CA SER A 31 21.37 -1.32 17.24
C SER A 31 21.11 -0.49 18.51
N GLY A 32 20.15 -0.93 19.32
CA GLY A 32 20.01 -0.53 20.71
C GLY A 32 20.57 -1.61 21.63
N SER A 33 21.81 -1.41 22.10
CA SER A 33 22.47 -2.22 23.12
C SER A 33 21.69 -2.22 24.43
N LEU A 34 21.36 -3.40 24.98
CA LEU A 34 21.30 -3.63 26.43
C LEU A 34 21.77 -5.06 26.75
N ASN A 35 22.76 -5.12 27.64
CA ASN A 35 23.40 -6.32 28.16
C ASN A 35 22.49 -7.09 29.15
N GLY A 36 22.46 -8.42 28.98
CA GLY A 36 22.71 -9.44 30.01
C GLY A 36 21.68 -9.70 31.12
N HIS A 37 21.00 -10.85 31.05
CA HIS A 37 21.23 -12.04 31.91
C HIS A 37 20.09 -13.07 31.76
N ASP A 38 20.44 -14.35 31.61
CA ASP A 38 19.55 -15.51 31.74
C ASP A 38 18.84 -15.52 33.11
N CYS A 39 17.55 -15.89 33.20
CA CYS A 39 17.12 -17.26 33.50
C CYS A 39 15.58 -17.42 33.75
N ASP A 40 15.09 -18.58 33.29
CA ASP A 40 14.00 -19.43 33.79
C ASP A 40 12.51 -19.15 33.52
N SER A 41 11.82 -20.26 33.32
CA SER A 41 10.46 -20.46 32.81
C SER A 41 9.39 -20.19 33.86
N SER A 42 8.29 -19.56 33.46
CA SER A 42 6.99 -19.76 34.10
C SER A 42 5.86 -19.42 33.14
N ASP A 43 4.96 -20.39 32.95
CA ASP A 43 3.71 -20.25 32.22
C ASP A 43 2.88 -19.10 32.79
N ASN A 44 2.64 -18.09 31.95
CA ASN A 44 1.59 -17.09 32.12
C ASN A 44 1.04 -16.84 30.71
N PRO A 45 -0.30 -16.76 30.50
CA PRO A 45 -0.83 -16.60 29.16
C PRO A 45 -0.33 -15.25 28.65
N SER A 46 0.57 -15.29 27.67
CA SER A 46 1.17 -14.11 27.09
C SER A 46 0.05 -13.28 26.49
N ILE A 47 -0.29 -12.19 27.16
CA ILE A 47 -0.83 -10.99 26.53
C ILE A 47 0.03 -10.78 25.28
N GLU A 48 -0.56 -10.89 24.09
CA GLU A 48 0.11 -10.52 22.85
C GLU A 48 0.54 -9.07 23.02
N VAL A 49 1.82 -8.88 23.32
CA VAL A 49 2.46 -7.58 23.28
C VAL A 49 2.47 -7.22 21.81
N SER A 50 1.46 -6.47 21.36
CA SER A 50 1.54 -5.70 20.14
C SER A 50 2.76 -4.80 20.27
N SER A 51 3.84 -5.22 19.61
CA SER A 51 5.11 -4.51 19.58
C SER A 51 4.83 -3.04 19.31
N ARG A 52 5.21 -2.17 20.24
CA ARG A 52 5.03 -0.71 20.12
C ARG A 52 5.50 -0.27 18.73
N PRO A 53 4.71 0.52 17.97
CA PRO A 53 5.11 0.99 16.65
C PRO A 53 6.49 1.65 16.73
N SER A 54 7.42 1.22 15.87
CA SER A 54 8.80 1.72 15.83
C SER A 54 9.13 2.23 14.43
N GLY A 55 9.58 3.49 14.33
CA GLY A 55 9.88 4.15 13.07
C GLY A 55 9.78 5.67 13.15
N SER A 56 10.43 6.38 12.22
CA SER A 56 10.39 7.86 12.14
C SER A 56 8.96 8.39 11.97
N TYR A 57 8.07 7.61 11.38
CA TYR A 57 6.65 7.94 11.24
C TYR A 57 5.89 8.10 12.57
N THR A 58 6.45 7.72 13.71
CA THR A 58 5.83 7.95 15.03
C THR A 58 6.15 9.33 15.62
N ASP A 59 7.14 10.05 15.07
CA ASP A 59 7.42 11.45 15.40
C ASP A 59 6.54 12.36 14.54
N LYS A 60 5.65 13.13 15.18
CA LYS A 60 4.71 14.02 14.49
C LYS A 60 5.39 15.13 13.68
N ASN A 61 6.66 15.40 13.93
CA ASN A 61 7.42 16.41 13.20
C ASN A 61 8.17 15.84 11.98
N SER A 62 8.23 14.51 11.82
CA SER A 62 8.93 13.87 10.71
C SER A 62 8.19 14.03 9.38
N GLU A 63 8.92 13.92 8.27
CA GLU A 63 8.32 13.91 6.94
C GLU A 63 7.49 12.63 6.73
N GLU A 64 7.92 11.51 7.30
CA GLU A 64 7.21 10.23 7.23
C GLU A 64 5.83 10.28 7.90
N TYR A 65 5.70 10.97 9.05
CA TYR A 65 4.40 11.21 9.67
C TYR A 65 3.51 12.08 8.78
N LYS A 66 4.05 13.15 8.20
CA LYS A 66 3.32 14.04 7.28
C LYS A 66 2.86 13.28 6.04
N ASN A 67 3.70 12.40 5.50
CA ASN A 67 3.36 11.54 4.36
C ASN A 67 2.25 10.55 4.73
N ALA A 68 2.34 9.87 5.88
CA ALA A 68 1.28 8.98 6.37
C ALA A 68 -0.06 9.72 6.51
N LYS A 69 -0.03 10.92 7.11
CA LYS A 69 -1.20 11.77 7.23
C LYS A 69 -1.75 12.19 5.86
N GLY A 70 -0.89 12.54 4.92
CA GLY A 70 -1.26 12.87 3.54
C GLY A 70 -1.95 11.71 2.83
N ILE A 71 -1.43 10.48 2.97
CA ILE A 71 -2.08 9.26 2.46
C ILE A 71 -3.45 9.08 3.12
N PHE A 72 -3.52 9.16 4.45
CA PHE A 72 -4.78 8.97 5.20
C PHE A 72 -5.84 9.97 4.76
N ASP A 73 -5.50 11.26 4.75
CA ASP A 73 -6.41 12.33 4.35
C ASP A 73 -6.87 12.15 2.91
N THR A 74 -5.96 11.84 1.99
CA THR A 74 -6.30 11.62 0.58
C THR A 74 -7.27 10.46 0.41
N LEU A 75 -6.96 9.30 1.00
CA LEU A 75 -7.77 8.10 0.84
C LEU A 75 -9.16 8.27 1.46
N THR A 76 -9.23 8.84 2.67
CA THR A 76 -10.51 8.98 3.39
C THR A 76 -11.37 10.12 2.83
N LYS A 77 -10.79 11.29 2.54
CA LYS A 77 -11.55 12.49 2.16
C LYS A 77 -11.78 12.63 0.66
N GLU A 78 -10.88 12.10 -0.17
CA GLU A 78 -10.93 12.30 -1.63
C GLU A 78 -11.22 11.02 -2.41
N VAL A 79 -10.90 9.86 -1.85
CA VAL A 79 -11.12 8.54 -2.50
C VAL A 79 -12.30 7.78 -1.87
N GLY A 80 -12.70 8.14 -0.65
CA GLY A 80 -13.86 7.58 0.06
C GLY A 80 -13.57 6.32 0.88
N PHE A 81 -12.29 6.04 1.17
CA PHE A 81 -11.93 4.87 1.97
C PHE A 81 -12.43 4.98 3.41
N SER A 82 -12.76 3.85 4.01
CA SER A 82 -12.85 3.71 5.46
C SER A 82 -11.48 4.01 6.12
N GLY A 83 -11.50 4.27 7.42
CA GLY A 83 -10.27 4.44 8.19
C GLY A 83 -9.39 3.18 8.18
N ALA A 84 -9.98 1.99 8.21
CA ALA A 84 -9.25 0.73 8.12
C ALA A 84 -8.63 0.52 6.73
N GLY A 85 -9.36 0.83 5.66
CA GLY A 85 -8.84 0.81 4.30
C GLY A 85 -7.64 1.74 4.11
N ALA A 86 -7.75 2.98 4.59
CA ALA A 86 -6.66 3.95 4.51
C ALA A 86 -5.45 3.55 5.35
N ALA A 87 -5.68 3.04 6.57
CA ALA A 87 -4.62 2.51 7.43
C ALA A 87 -3.89 1.32 6.81
N GLY A 88 -4.61 0.42 6.13
CA GLY A 88 -4.01 -0.73 5.44
C GLY A 88 -3.08 -0.33 4.29
N ALA A 89 -3.42 0.74 3.56
CA ALA A 89 -2.52 1.33 2.56
C ALA A 89 -1.25 1.90 3.21
N ILE A 90 -1.38 2.62 4.33
CA ILE A 90 -0.24 3.19 5.06
C ILE A 90 0.69 2.10 5.58
N GLY A 91 0.14 1.01 6.14
CA GLY A 91 0.94 -0.15 6.55
C GLY A 91 1.77 -0.72 5.39
N ASN A 92 1.19 -0.75 4.18
CA ASN A 92 1.95 -1.14 3.00
C ASN A 92 3.03 -0.12 2.61
N SER A 93 2.73 1.18 2.62
CA SER A 93 3.76 2.19 2.35
C SER A 93 4.92 2.16 3.35
N ILE A 94 4.65 1.81 4.62
CA ILE A 94 5.69 1.55 5.63
C ILE A 94 6.57 0.37 5.23
N GLY A 95 5.97 -0.76 4.84
CA GLY A 95 6.74 -1.94 4.41
C GLY A 95 7.53 -1.73 3.11
N GLU A 96 7.04 -0.88 2.21
CA GLU A 96 7.67 -0.59 0.92
C GLU A 96 8.83 0.42 1.03
N SER A 97 8.62 1.52 1.76
CA SER A 97 9.54 2.66 1.74
C SER A 97 9.85 3.24 3.12
N GLY A 98 9.18 2.74 4.17
CA GLY A 98 9.15 3.43 5.45
C GLY A 98 8.51 4.81 5.34
N LEU A 99 7.55 5.02 4.42
CA LEU A 99 6.89 6.30 4.12
C LEU A 99 7.80 7.39 3.54
N LYS A 100 8.88 7.00 2.85
CA LYS A 100 9.79 7.93 2.17
C LYS A 100 9.38 8.13 0.72
N LEU A 101 9.25 9.39 0.30
CA LEU A 101 9.03 9.78 -1.10
C LEU A 101 10.20 9.36 -2.01
N HIS A 102 11.40 9.29 -1.45
CA HIS A 102 12.59 8.84 -2.16
C HIS A 102 13.27 7.71 -1.40
N ASN A 103 13.09 6.49 -1.88
CA ASN A 103 13.73 5.27 -1.39
C ASN A 103 14.03 4.35 -2.59
N PRO A 104 15.02 4.70 -3.44
CA PRO A 104 15.24 3.98 -4.68
C PRO A 104 15.79 2.59 -4.42
N ASN A 105 15.21 1.61 -5.09
CA ASN A 105 15.83 0.30 -5.26
C ASN A 105 16.25 0.14 -6.73
N THR A 106 17.56 0.21 -6.94
CA THR A 106 18.19 0.19 -8.26
C THR A 106 18.03 -1.16 -8.98
N GLY A 107 18.06 -2.27 -8.24
CA GLY A 107 17.90 -3.61 -8.80
C GLY A 107 16.49 -3.83 -9.37
N GLY A 108 15.47 -3.45 -8.62
CA GLY A 108 14.07 -3.56 -9.04
C GLY A 108 13.57 -2.42 -9.91
N GLY A 109 14.32 -1.33 -10.05
CA GLY A 109 13.89 -0.15 -10.81
C GLY A 109 12.67 0.56 -10.20
N VAL A 110 12.52 0.51 -8.87
CA VAL A 110 11.36 1.03 -8.13
C VAL A 110 11.72 2.20 -7.22
N ASN A 111 10.75 3.07 -6.92
CA ASN A 111 10.92 4.20 -5.99
C ASN A 111 9.56 4.72 -5.45
N GLY A 112 9.59 5.64 -4.48
CA GLY A 112 8.40 6.27 -3.90
C GLY A 112 7.77 5.48 -2.76
N LEU A 113 6.69 6.06 -2.23
CA LEU A 113 5.92 5.59 -1.07
C LEU A 113 5.51 4.12 -1.18
N PHE A 114 5.14 3.69 -2.38
CA PHE A 114 4.68 2.32 -2.70
C PHE A 114 5.63 1.60 -3.67
N GLN A 115 6.89 2.03 -3.76
CA GLN A 115 7.90 1.40 -4.64
C GLN A 115 7.38 1.16 -6.08
N TRP A 116 6.80 2.18 -6.70
CA TRP A 116 6.33 2.08 -8.07
C TRP A 116 7.49 1.81 -9.04
N SER A 117 7.27 0.86 -9.95
CA SER A 117 8.24 0.48 -10.97
C SER A 117 8.43 1.53 -12.06
N GLY A 118 9.58 1.49 -12.73
CA GLY A 118 9.91 2.37 -13.85
C GLY A 118 10.76 3.59 -13.48
N TRP A 119 11.38 3.62 -12.29
CA TRP A 119 12.19 4.76 -11.84
C TRP A 119 13.57 4.80 -12.50
N GLY A 120 14.34 3.71 -12.38
CA GLY A 120 15.70 3.60 -12.93
C GLY A 120 15.83 2.59 -14.06
N ASN A 121 14.91 1.63 -14.12
CA ASN A 121 14.75 0.66 -15.20
C ASN A 121 13.30 0.17 -15.21
N THR A 122 12.93 -0.63 -16.21
CA THR A 122 11.55 -1.12 -16.39
C THR A 122 11.40 -2.62 -16.17
N VAL A 123 12.31 -3.26 -15.41
CA VAL A 123 12.25 -4.72 -15.20
C VAL A 123 10.91 -5.11 -14.58
N ASN A 124 10.43 -4.32 -13.60
CA ASN A 124 9.15 -4.54 -12.92
C ASN A 124 8.00 -3.70 -13.50
N GLY A 125 8.13 -3.21 -14.74
CA GLY A 125 7.16 -2.35 -15.41
C GLY A 125 7.46 -0.86 -15.31
N SER A 126 6.44 -0.03 -15.56
CA SER A 126 6.57 1.43 -15.69
C SER A 126 5.38 2.17 -15.08
N ARG A 127 5.09 1.90 -13.80
CA ARG A 127 3.96 2.50 -13.07
C ARG A 127 4.21 3.95 -12.66
N ILE A 128 5.43 4.29 -12.25
CA ILE A 128 5.73 5.55 -11.56
C ILE A 128 5.48 6.81 -12.39
N THR A 129 5.50 6.70 -13.73
CA THR A 129 5.26 7.82 -14.66
C THR A 129 3.86 7.84 -15.25
N SER A 130 2.98 6.91 -14.88
CA SER A 130 1.71 6.66 -15.57
C SER A 130 0.68 7.79 -15.44
N GLU A 131 0.69 8.51 -14.32
CA GLU A 131 -0.15 9.71 -14.13
C GLU A 131 0.43 10.96 -14.81
N GLY A 132 1.75 10.99 -15.02
CA GLY A 132 2.44 12.01 -15.80
C GLY A 132 3.11 13.14 -15.01
N SER A 133 2.78 13.35 -13.73
CA SER A 133 3.42 14.38 -12.89
C SER A 133 4.83 13.99 -12.42
N ILE A 134 5.09 12.71 -12.19
CA ILE A 134 6.41 12.18 -11.83
C ILE A 134 7.20 11.84 -13.10
N LYS A 135 8.48 12.24 -13.13
CA LYS A 135 9.42 11.91 -14.22
C LYS A 135 10.48 10.95 -13.71
N ALA A 136 10.62 9.80 -14.38
CA ALA A 136 11.60 8.78 -14.02
C ALA A 136 13.03 9.38 -14.00
N GLY A 137 13.73 9.19 -12.88
CA GLY A 137 15.08 9.70 -12.67
C GLY A 137 15.18 11.15 -12.17
N ASP A 138 14.08 11.90 -12.14
CA ASP A 138 14.06 13.28 -11.64
C ASP A 138 13.46 13.36 -10.23
N VAL A 139 14.32 13.28 -9.22
CA VAL A 139 13.95 13.26 -7.80
C VAL A 139 13.13 14.50 -7.41
N SER A 140 13.29 15.63 -8.10
CA SER A 140 12.53 16.85 -7.78
C SER A 140 11.03 16.69 -8.03
N THR A 141 10.63 15.71 -8.82
CA THR A 141 9.23 15.38 -9.11
C THR A 141 8.61 14.38 -8.13
N LEU A 142 9.41 13.71 -7.28
CA LEU A 142 8.97 12.82 -6.20
C LEU A 142 8.53 13.63 -4.97
N THR A 143 7.43 14.34 -5.14
CA THR A 143 6.76 15.09 -4.07
C THR A 143 5.56 14.31 -3.56
N LEU A 144 5.17 14.52 -2.30
CA LEU A 144 3.98 13.91 -1.73
C LEU A 144 2.74 14.18 -2.60
N GLU A 145 2.59 15.41 -3.11
CA GLU A 145 1.48 15.77 -3.99
C GLU A 145 1.44 14.90 -5.26
N ASN A 146 2.57 14.73 -5.94
CA ASN A 146 2.64 13.96 -7.18
C ASN A 146 2.46 12.46 -6.94
N GLU A 147 3.01 11.91 -5.87
CA GLU A 147 2.81 10.49 -5.52
C GLU A 147 1.37 10.20 -5.12
N LEU A 148 0.70 11.12 -4.43
CA LEU A 148 -0.74 11.00 -4.12
C LEU A 148 -1.60 11.14 -5.39
N LYS A 149 -1.23 12.01 -6.35
CA LYS A 149 -1.88 12.06 -7.67
C LYS A 149 -1.77 10.72 -8.39
N LEU A 150 -0.58 10.12 -8.42
CA LEU A 150 -0.37 8.81 -9.02
C LEU A 150 -1.22 7.73 -8.34
N MET A 151 -1.20 7.65 -7.01
CA MET A 151 -2.03 6.70 -6.24
C MET A 151 -3.52 6.85 -6.59
N LYS A 152 -4.04 8.09 -6.61
CA LYS A 152 -5.43 8.36 -6.98
C LYS A 152 -5.73 7.99 -8.43
N PHE A 153 -4.82 8.28 -9.35
CA PHE A 153 -4.96 7.94 -10.76
C PHE A 153 -5.08 6.42 -10.93
N GLU A 154 -4.21 5.65 -10.28
CA GLU A 154 -4.25 4.19 -10.27
C GLU A 154 -5.57 3.67 -9.69
N LEU A 155 -5.97 4.14 -8.49
CA LEU A 155 -7.19 3.72 -7.80
C LEU A 155 -8.48 4.08 -8.56
N ASN A 156 -8.51 5.16 -9.34
CA ASN A 156 -9.66 5.52 -10.16
C ASN A 156 -9.61 4.91 -11.57
N GLY A 157 -8.48 4.32 -11.96
CA GLY A 157 -8.26 3.68 -13.24
C GLY A 157 -8.10 2.17 -13.12
N ALA A 158 -6.87 1.70 -13.37
CA ALA A 158 -6.54 0.27 -13.44
C ALA A 158 -6.83 -0.49 -12.14
N TYR A 159 -6.72 0.18 -10.98
CA TYR A 159 -6.87 -0.41 -9.65
C TYR A 159 -8.24 -0.12 -9.02
N LYS A 160 -9.27 0.23 -9.81
CA LYS A 160 -10.63 0.48 -9.31
C LYS A 160 -11.24 -0.66 -8.49
N LYS A 161 -10.88 -1.92 -8.80
CA LYS A 161 -11.34 -3.07 -8.02
C LYS A 161 -10.73 -3.08 -6.62
N VAL A 162 -9.44 -2.71 -6.52
CA VAL A 162 -8.75 -2.54 -5.24
C VAL A 162 -9.35 -1.39 -4.46
N LYS A 163 -9.64 -0.26 -5.13
CA LYS A 163 -10.36 0.88 -4.54
C LYS A 163 -11.65 0.42 -3.85
N THR A 164 -12.49 -0.36 -4.53
CA THR A 164 -13.74 -0.87 -3.94
C THR A 164 -13.50 -1.90 -2.83
N LEU A 165 -12.56 -2.84 -3.03
CA LEU A 165 -12.30 -3.92 -2.09
C LEU A 165 -11.71 -3.41 -0.77
N VAL A 166 -10.60 -2.67 -0.85
CA VAL A 166 -9.87 -2.17 0.33
C VAL A 166 -10.62 -0.99 0.95
N GLY A 167 -11.19 -0.10 0.13
CA GLY A 167 -11.86 1.11 0.62
C GLY A 167 -13.09 0.84 1.48
N LYS A 168 -13.71 -0.34 1.37
CA LYS A 168 -14.86 -0.75 2.20
C LYS A 168 -14.49 -1.64 3.38
N GLU A 169 -13.24 -2.07 3.48
CA GLU A 169 -12.83 -2.99 4.53
C GLU A 169 -12.89 -2.29 5.89
N THR A 170 -13.36 -3.00 6.92
CA THR A 170 -13.45 -2.48 8.29
C THR A 170 -12.42 -3.10 9.22
N ASP A 171 -11.80 -4.21 8.80
CA ASP A 171 -10.72 -4.88 9.50
C ASP A 171 -9.37 -4.39 8.96
N VAL A 172 -8.53 -3.83 9.84
CA VAL A 172 -7.24 -3.24 9.47
C VAL A 172 -6.28 -4.29 8.89
N LYS A 173 -6.22 -5.50 9.46
CA LYS A 173 -5.32 -6.56 8.99
C LYS A 173 -5.75 -7.03 7.60
N LYS A 174 -7.05 -7.25 7.41
CA LYS A 174 -7.61 -7.62 6.12
C LYS A 174 -7.44 -6.52 5.07
N ALA A 175 -7.57 -5.25 5.44
CA ALA A 175 -7.33 -4.13 4.54
C ALA A 175 -5.85 -4.09 4.09
N THR A 176 -4.94 -4.27 5.04
CA THR A 176 -3.48 -4.31 4.80
C THR A 176 -3.12 -5.46 3.87
N MET A 177 -3.64 -6.66 4.12
CA MET A 177 -3.42 -7.82 3.26
C MET A 177 -4.03 -7.63 1.87
N ASN A 178 -5.27 -7.15 1.77
CA ASN A 178 -5.90 -6.91 0.46
C ASN A 178 -5.13 -5.86 -0.37
N TRP A 179 -4.60 -4.81 0.26
CA TRP A 179 -3.74 -3.85 -0.44
C TRP A 179 -2.46 -4.53 -0.94
N PHE A 180 -1.77 -5.29 -0.09
CA PHE A 180 -0.56 -6.03 -0.47
C PHE A 180 -0.80 -6.95 -1.67
N LEU A 181 -1.84 -7.77 -1.62
CA LEU A 181 -2.10 -8.76 -2.68
C LEU A 181 -2.51 -8.11 -4.00
N TYR A 182 -3.36 -7.08 -3.95
CA TYR A 182 -4.03 -6.57 -5.15
C TYR A 182 -3.54 -5.22 -5.63
N TYR A 183 -3.02 -4.35 -4.76
CA TYR A 183 -2.39 -3.08 -5.16
C TYR A 183 -0.90 -3.28 -5.49
N GLU A 184 -0.16 -3.94 -4.59
CA GLU A 184 1.27 -4.24 -4.80
C GLU A 184 1.47 -5.40 -5.80
N GLY A 185 0.43 -6.20 -6.05
CA GLY A 185 0.45 -7.27 -7.04
C GLY A 185 1.09 -8.56 -6.52
N MET A 186 1.02 -8.79 -5.21
CA MET A 186 1.72 -9.87 -4.50
C MET A 186 0.92 -11.18 -4.37
N LEU A 187 -0.13 -11.36 -5.17
CA LEU A 187 -0.88 -12.61 -5.21
C LEU A 187 0.04 -13.79 -5.56
N GLY A 188 0.05 -14.83 -4.72
CA GLY A 188 0.96 -15.98 -4.83
C GLY A 188 2.37 -15.74 -4.27
N ASN A 189 2.61 -14.60 -3.64
CA ASN A 189 3.85 -14.23 -2.95
C ASN A 189 3.54 -13.71 -1.52
N GLU A 190 2.54 -14.31 -0.87
CA GLU A 190 2.07 -13.96 0.48
C GLU A 190 3.18 -14.06 1.53
N ASP A 191 4.17 -14.92 1.30
CA ASP A 191 5.36 -15.08 2.15
C ASP A 191 6.22 -13.81 2.24
N GLN A 192 6.08 -12.89 1.29
CA GLN A 192 6.78 -11.61 1.25
C GLN A 192 6.05 -10.49 1.99
N TYR A 193 4.92 -10.77 2.64
CA TYR A 193 4.10 -9.76 3.31
C TYR A 193 4.90 -8.94 4.34
N GLY A 194 5.80 -9.59 5.08
CA GLY A 194 6.65 -8.94 6.08
C GLY A 194 5.88 -8.49 7.34
N SER A 195 6.56 -8.41 8.47
CA SER A 195 5.92 -8.17 9.77
C SER A 195 5.61 -6.70 10.09
N LEU A 196 6.25 -5.74 9.39
CA LEU A 196 6.12 -4.31 9.71
C LEU A 196 4.76 -3.72 9.31
N ARG A 197 4.08 -4.30 8.30
CA ARG A 197 2.89 -3.70 7.68
C ARG A 197 1.70 -3.66 8.64
N GLU A 198 1.43 -4.75 9.34
CA GLU A 198 0.29 -4.83 10.26
C GLU A 198 0.45 -3.85 11.43
N GLY A 199 1.59 -3.85 12.10
CA GLY A 199 1.84 -2.92 13.21
C GLY A 199 1.81 -1.44 12.76
N GLY A 200 2.31 -1.15 11.55
CA GLY A 200 2.21 0.18 10.94
C GLY A 200 0.77 0.58 10.60
N ALA A 201 -0.04 -0.34 10.10
CA ALA A 201 -1.46 -0.10 9.81
C ALA A 201 -2.27 0.10 11.10
N GLU A 202 -2.04 -0.72 12.13
CA GLU A 202 -2.69 -0.57 13.44
C GLU A 202 -2.35 0.78 14.08
N TRP A 203 -1.08 1.20 14.00
CA TRP A 203 -0.67 2.54 14.41
C TRP A 203 -1.44 3.63 13.66
N ALA A 204 -1.47 3.59 12.32
CA ALA A 204 -2.12 4.62 11.51
C ALA A 204 -3.63 4.69 11.79
N TYR A 205 -4.26 3.54 11.97
CA TYR A 205 -5.68 3.44 12.33
C TYR A 205 -5.98 4.12 13.67
N GLN A 206 -5.12 3.94 14.68
CA GLN A 206 -5.28 4.60 15.97
C GLN A 206 -4.93 6.09 15.92
N GLU A 207 -3.78 6.43 15.37
CA GLU A 207 -3.22 7.80 15.35
C GLU A 207 -4.13 8.78 14.59
N PHE A 208 -4.71 8.34 13.47
CA PHE A 208 -5.56 9.19 12.63
C PHE A 208 -7.06 9.00 12.89
N GLY A 209 -7.45 8.30 13.96
CA GLY A 209 -8.84 8.15 14.36
C GLY A 209 -9.69 7.33 13.38
N GLY A 210 -9.09 6.31 12.75
CA GLY A 210 -9.70 5.48 11.71
C GLY A 210 -11.01 4.81 12.12
N ALA A 211 -11.20 4.53 13.41
CA ALA A 211 -12.46 3.98 13.93
C ALA A 211 -13.68 4.91 13.72
N SER A 212 -13.46 6.21 13.56
CA SER A 212 -14.52 7.19 13.30
C SER A 212 -14.78 7.44 11.82
N VAL A 213 -14.03 6.78 10.92
CA VAL A 213 -14.11 7.00 9.47
C VAL A 213 -14.72 5.78 8.80
N THR A 214 -15.98 5.91 8.41
CA THR A 214 -16.66 4.91 7.56
C THR A 214 -16.37 5.18 6.09
N ALA A 215 -16.42 4.13 5.27
CA ALA A 215 -16.33 4.27 3.82
C ALA A 215 -17.42 5.22 3.28
N ASP A 216 -17.06 6.07 2.33
CA ASP A 216 -17.99 6.92 1.59
C ASP A 216 -18.34 6.26 0.26
N ASP A 217 -19.47 5.55 0.25
CA ASP A 217 -19.98 4.86 -0.93
C ASP A 217 -20.27 5.80 -2.11
N SER A 218 -20.52 7.09 -1.87
CA SER A 218 -20.77 8.07 -2.92
C SER A 218 -19.52 8.38 -3.74
N ILE A 219 -18.35 8.34 -3.10
CA ILE A 219 -17.03 8.60 -3.73
C ILE A 219 -16.40 7.29 -4.23
N LEU A 220 -16.59 6.18 -3.51
CA LEU A 220 -16.10 4.86 -3.94
C LEU A 220 -16.75 4.38 -5.24
N GLY A 221 -17.93 4.93 -5.55
CA GLY A 221 -18.77 4.52 -6.67
C GLY A 221 -19.69 3.39 -6.24
N ASN A 222 -20.98 3.51 -6.56
CA ASN A 222 -21.95 2.47 -6.32
C ASN A 222 -21.50 1.16 -6.99
N THR A 223 -21.23 0.13 -6.18
CA THR A 223 -21.57 -1.23 -6.58
C THR A 223 -23.10 -1.28 -6.61
N THR A 224 -23.71 -0.83 -7.72
CA THR A 224 -24.99 -1.41 -8.12
C THR A 224 -24.80 -2.91 -8.04
N LYS A 225 -25.56 -3.55 -7.14
CA LYS A 225 -25.70 -5.01 -7.08
C LYS A 225 -25.56 -5.54 -8.50
N ALA A 226 -24.52 -6.31 -8.76
CA ALA A 226 -24.54 -7.18 -9.92
C ALA A 226 -25.82 -8.01 -9.76
N SER A 227 -26.84 -7.69 -10.56
CA SER A 227 -27.98 -8.58 -10.72
C SER A 227 -27.38 -9.87 -11.24
N LEU A 228 -27.61 -10.94 -10.49
CA LEU A 228 -27.53 -12.29 -11.02
C LEU A 228 -28.64 -12.38 -12.08
N ASP A 229 -28.29 -12.18 -13.34
CA ASP A 229 -29.04 -12.64 -14.52
C ASP A 229 -28.02 -13.23 -15.51
#